data_AF-A0A964XC66-F1
#
_entry.id   AF-A0A964XC66-F1
#
_cell.length_a   1.000
_cell.length_b   1.000
_cell.length_c   1.000
_cell.angle_alpha   90.00
_cell.angle_beta   90.00
_cell.angle_gamma   90.00
#
_symmetry.space_group_name_H-M   'P 1'
#
loop_
_entity.id
_entity.type
_entity.pdbx_description
1 polymer ?
#
loop_
_entity_poly.entity_id
_entity_poly.type
_entity_poly.pdbx_seq_one_letter_code
_entity_poly.pdbx_strand_id
1 'polypeptide(L)'
;MPDHDPTSTPDDAEAADTALARLDAWMAASPWHPRLTPFFVYISVFAVIAFLADRALGLYPALYVVQCGVVVWLLWRYRRLIPELNWRFHWLAIPTGVGLCGAWVALGYGYNRLVEGDRALRPLAEDETFGPLAEASPVLFWVTLILRLLGMSIVVPMFEELFTRSAVLRGLSNARKTGIGVIQLLCDLPVIGDWLMHTNWGKRAGVKHGVFVEQFRATAVGKLTFFGVFASTLVFMLNHLPRDYAGCVACGLVWCGLLWWTNRPALPEHKRQGLGPIVWSHGITNAALWAWTLYTGDWQFL
;
A
#
# COMPACT_ATOMS: atom_id res chain seq x y z
N MET A 1 23.81 37.30 41.44
CA MET A 1 24.63 36.31 40.71
C MET A 1 23.82 35.02 40.69
N PRO A 2 23.42 34.50 39.52
CA PRO A 2 22.72 33.22 39.48
C PRO A 2 23.73 32.08 39.63
N ASP A 3 23.45 31.17 40.56
CA ASP A 3 24.21 29.94 40.80
C ASP A 3 24.15 29.04 39.56
N HIS A 4 25.32 28.87 38.94
CA HIS A 4 25.53 27.91 37.87
C HIS A 4 25.70 26.53 38.53
N ASP A 5 24.74 25.63 38.35
CA ASP A 5 24.84 24.24 38.78
C ASP A 5 25.94 23.52 37.94
N PRO A 6 27.06 23.09 38.54
CA PRO A 6 28.19 22.50 37.82
C PRO A 6 28.04 20.99 37.59
N THR A 7 26.87 20.41 37.82
CA THR A 7 26.66 18.95 37.77
C THR A 7 26.02 18.42 36.48
N SER A 8 25.68 19.28 35.50
CA SER A 8 25.30 18.80 34.18
C SER A 8 26.54 18.27 33.44
N THR A 9 26.78 16.97 33.55
CA THR A 9 27.81 16.28 32.75
C THR A 9 27.50 16.44 31.25
N PRO A 10 28.51 16.74 30.41
CA PRO A 10 28.34 16.88 28.95
C PRO A 10 27.66 15.69 28.26
N ASP A 11 27.66 14.50 28.88
CA ASP A 11 27.11 13.26 28.35
C ASP A 11 25.58 13.26 28.19
N ASP A 12 24.83 14.12 28.90
CA ASP A 12 23.36 14.18 28.74
C ASP A 12 22.93 14.96 27.49
N ALA A 13 23.81 15.81 26.94
CA ALA A 13 23.57 16.54 25.68
C ALA A 13 23.98 15.71 24.45
N GLU A 14 24.70 14.61 24.65
CA GLU A 14 25.14 13.65 23.64
C GLU A 14 24.32 12.34 23.70
N ALA A 15 23.08 12.41 24.19
CA ALA A 15 22.05 11.40 23.91
C ALA A 15 21.78 11.39 22.39
N ALA A 16 22.63 10.64 21.71
CA ALA A 16 22.96 10.67 20.30
C ALA A 16 21.79 10.94 19.34
N ASP A 17 22.00 11.94 18.48
CA ASP A 17 21.31 12.20 17.22
C ASP A 17 21.54 11.05 16.20
N THR A 18 21.12 9.84 16.57
CA THR A 18 21.22 8.65 15.72
C THR A 18 20.26 8.78 14.53
N ALA A 19 20.64 8.20 13.39
CA ALA A 19 19.76 8.16 12.21
C ALA A 19 18.39 7.52 12.52
N LEU A 20 18.35 6.56 13.46
CA LEU A 20 17.10 5.93 13.91
C LEU A 20 16.23 6.89 14.74
N ALA A 21 16.82 7.69 15.62
CA ALA A 21 16.07 8.71 16.37
C ALA A 21 15.46 9.77 15.43
N ARG A 22 16.22 10.20 14.40
CA ARG A 22 15.69 11.10 13.36
C ARG A 22 14.54 10.46 12.58
N LEU A 23 14.66 9.18 12.23
CA LEU A 23 13.61 8.44 11.54
C LEU A 23 12.36 8.31 12.42
N ASP A 24 12.50 8.01 13.70
CA ASP A 24 11.39 7.92 14.65
C ASP A 24 10.68 9.26 14.79
N ALA A 25 11.45 10.34 14.95
CA ALA A 25 10.92 11.70 15.04
C ALA A 25 10.16 12.08 13.77
N TRP A 26 10.72 11.78 12.58
CA TRP A 26 10.04 12.01 11.31
C TRP A 26 8.76 11.18 11.22
N MET A 27 8.79 9.88 11.50
CA MET A 27 7.60 9.00 11.46
C MET A 27 6.49 9.47 12.42
N ALA A 28 6.85 10.02 13.57
CA ALA A 28 5.89 10.57 14.54
C ALA A 28 5.33 11.95 14.14
N ALA A 29 6.06 12.73 13.33
CA ALA A 29 5.69 14.10 12.98
C ALA A 29 4.39 14.22 12.16
N SER A 30 4.01 13.17 11.44
CA SER A 30 2.77 13.15 10.64
C SER A 30 2.11 11.78 10.66
N PRO A 31 0.77 11.70 10.77
CA PRO A 31 0.07 10.43 10.66
C PRO A 31 0.20 9.79 9.26
N TRP A 32 0.63 10.55 8.24
CA TRP A 32 0.84 10.01 6.90
C TRP A 32 2.12 9.16 6.81
N HIS A 33 3.20 9.57 7.46
CA HIS A 33 4.51 8.92 7.31
C HIS A 33 4.47 7.40 7.58
N PRO A 34 3.94 6.89 8.71
CA PRO A 34 3.93 5.45 8.97
C PRO A 34 2.99 4.66 8.05
N ARG A 35 2.13 5.34 7.27
CA ARG A 35 1.19 4.72 6.33
C ARG A 35 1.67 4.75 4.88
N LEU A 36 2.55 5.69 4.55
CA LEU A 36 3.11 5.87 3.21
C LEU A 36 4.47 5.20 3.08
N THR A 37 5.32 5.33 4.09
CA THR A 37 6.73 4.89 4.02
C THR A 37 6.87 3.41 3.68
N PRO A 38 6.15 2.46 4.30
CA PRO A 38 6.28 1.05 3.93
C PRO A 38 5.93 0.78 2.47
N PHE A 39 4.89 1.45 1.93
CA PHE A 39 4.49 1.33 0.54
C PHE A 39 5.56 1.86 -0.42
N PHE A 40 6.03 3.08 -0.22
CA PHE A 40 7.05 3.67 -1.10
C PHE A 40 8.42 2.98 -0.98
N VAL A 41 8.79 2.49 0.20
CA VAL A 41 9.99 1.66 0.37
C VAL A 41 9.85 0.35 -0.43
N TYR A 42 8.69 -0.31 -0.35
CA TYR A 42 8.43 -1.52 -1.14
C TYR A 42 8.57 -1.24 -2.65
N ILE A 43 7.91 -0.21 -3.17
CA ILE A 43 7.96 0.15 -4.60
C ILE A 43 9.37 0.55 -5.04
N SER A 44 10.11 1.30 -4.21
CA SER A 44 11.48 1.71 -4.54
C SER A 44 12.42 0.51 -4.64
N VAL A 45 12.33 -0.42 -3.68
CA VAL A 45 13.13 -1.65 -3.72
C VAL A 45 12.68 -2.56 -4.87
N PHE A 46 11.38 -2.63 -5.16
CA PHE A 46 10.86 -3.35 -6.32
C PHE A 46 11.49 -2.84 -7.63
N ALA A 47 11.55 -1.53 -7.83
CA ALA A 47 12.17 -0.93 -9.01
C ALA A 47 13.66 -1.30 -9.13
N VAL A 48 14.39 -1.33 -8.00
CA VAL A 48 15.78 -1.80 -7.97
C VAL A 48 15.88 -3.28 -8.34
N ILE A 49 14.99 -4.13 -7.80
CA ILE A 49 14.97 -5.56 -8.12
C ILE A 49 14.68 -5.77 -9.61
N ALA A 50 13.68 -5.08 -10.16
CA ALA A 50 13.34 -5.16 -11.58
C ALA A 50 14.53 -4.78 -12.47
N PHE A 51 15.27 -3.72 -12.12
CA PHE A 51 16.48 -3.32 -12.84
C PHE A 51 17.64 -4.33 -12.75
N LEU A 52 17.67 -5.14 -11.69
CA LEU A 52 18.71 -6.15 -11.45
C LEU A 52 18.32 -7.55 -11.94
N ALA A 53 17.02 -7.81 -12.16
CA ALA A 53 16.49 -9.13 -12.49
C ALA A 53 17.17 -9.74 -13.73
N ASP A 54 17.38 -8.93 -14.78
CA ASP A 54 18.03 -9.35 -16.02
C ASP A 54 19.50 -9.71 -15.85
N ARG A 55 20.17 -9.18 -14.82
CA ARG A 55 21.62 -9.34 -14.62
C ARG A 55 21.97 -10.41 -13.60
N ALA A 56 21.06 -10.70 -12.67
CA ALA A 56 21.34 -11.54 -11.52
C ALA A 56 20.09 -12.26 -11.02
N LEU A 57 19.45 -13.06 -11.90
CA LEU A 57 18.24 -13.81 -11.59
C LEU A 57 18.34 -14.64 -10.28
N GLY A 58 19.51 -15.22 -10.01
CA GLY A 58 19.76 -15.98 -8.78
C GLY A 58 19.71 -15.16 -7.48
N LEU A 59 19.85 -13.83 -7.54
CA LEU A 59 19.71 -12.94 -6.39
C LEU A 59 18.25 -12.57 -6.08
N TYR A 60 17.33 -12.84 -7.00
CA TYR A 60 15.92 -12.46 -6.85
C TYR A 60 15.30 -12.90 -5.51
N PRO A 61 15.41 -14.19 -5.08
CA PRO A 61 14.82 -14.62 -3.82
C PRO A 61 15.36 -13.84 -2.61
N ALA A 62 16.67 -13.59 -2.58
CA ALA A 62 17.33 -12.88 -1.49
C ALA A 62 16.90 -11.41 -1.44
N LEU A 63 16.87 -10.74 -2.60
CA LEU A 63 16.42 -9.35 -2.68
C LEU A 63 14.94 -9.20 -2.30
N TYR A 64 14.09 -10.15 -2.71
CA TYR A 64 12.68 -10.17 -2.31
C TYR A 64 12.50 -10.36 -0.81
N VAL A 65 13.28 -11.25 -0.17
CA VAL A 65 13.29 -11.41 1.30
C VAL A 65 13.71 -10.11 1.98
N VAL A 66 14.73 -9.42 1.49
CA VAL A 66 15.16 -8.11 2.03
C VAL A 66 14.04 -7.09 1.87
N GLN A 67 13.40 -7.01 0.71
CA GLN A 67 12.27 -6.11 0.44
C GLN A 67 11.13 -6.31 1.45
N CYS A 68 10.65 -7.55 1.59
CA CYS A 68 9.60 -7.87 2.57
C CYS A 68 10.06 -7.65 4.00
N GLY A 69 11.30 -8.02 4.33
CA GLY A 69 11.88 -7.89 5.67
C GLY A 69 11.95 -6.43 6.15
N VAL A 70 12.38 -5.51 5.29
CA VAL A 70 12.43 -4.07 5.59
C VAL A 70 11.02 -3.53 5.85
N VAL A 71 10.04 -3.93 5.04
CA VAL A 71 8.64 -3.51 5.21
C VAL A 71 8.06 -4.05 6.53
N VAL A 72 8.24 -5.34 6.81
CA VAL A 72 7.79 -5.95 8.08
C VAL A 72 8.45 -5.25 9.27
N TRP A 73 9.74 -4.94 9.19
CA TRP A 73 10.45 -4.18 10.22
C TRP A 73 9.85 -2.79 10.45
N LEU A 74 9.55 -2.04 9.37
CA LEU A 74 8.88 -0.74 9.47
C LEU A 74 7.50 -0.85 10.13
N LEU A 75 6.67 -1.79 9.66
CA LEU A 75 5.33 -2.02 10.21
C LEU A 75 5.38 -2.40 11.69
N TRP A 76 6.33 -3.25 12.07
CA TRP A 76 6.52 -3.66 13.46
C TRP A 76 7.01 -2.52 14.35
N ARG A 77 8.04 -1.77 13.92
CA ARG A 77 8.63 -0.66 14.68
C ARG A 77 7.59 0.42 14.96
N TYR A 78 6.81 0.78 13.95
CA TYR A 78 5.84 1.88 14.03
C TYR A 78 4.41 1.44 14.33
N ARG A 79 4.18 0.18 14.73
CA ARG A 79 2.83 -0.37 15.01
C ARG A 79 1.98 0.48 15.95
N ARG A 80 2.59 1.21 16.89
CA ARG A 80 1.90 2.12 17.82
C ARG A 80 1.33 3.36 17.14
N LEU A 81 1.89 3.78 16.00
CA LEU A 81 1.42 4.92 15.19
C LEU A 81 0.32 4.52 14.18
N ILE A 82 0.07 3.22 14.03
CA ILE A 82 -0.89 2.63 13.09
C ILE A 82 -1.81 1.61 13.79
N PRO A 83 -2.51 2.00 14.88
CA PRO A 83 -3.31 1.06 15.67
C PRO A 83 -4.45 0.39 14.89
N GLU A 84 -4.86 0.95 13.75
CA GLU A 84 -5.84 0.33 12.88
C GLU A 84 -5.30 -0.87 12.10
N LEU A 85 -3.98 -0.98 11.90
CA LEU A 85 -3.35 -2.15 11.32
C LEU A 85 -3.23 -3.21 12.40
N ASN A 86 -4.13 -4.19 12.33
CA ASN A 86 -4.17 -5.29 13.27
C ASN A 86 -4.52 -6.59 12.52
N TRP A 87 -4.44 -7.71 13.24
CA TRP A 87 -4.66 -9.04 12.68
C TRP A 87 -6.05 -9.61 12.95
N ARG A 88 -7.02 -8.78 13.37
CA ARG A 88 -8.37 -9.24 13.70
C ARG A 88 -9.03 -9.86 12.47
N PHE A 89 -9.35 -11.14 12.57
CA PHE A 89 -10.05 -11.86 11.53
C PHE A 89 -11.56 -11.59 11.57
N HIS A 90 -12.18 -11.62 10.41
CA HIS A 90 -13.64 -11.66 10.25
C HIS A 90 -13.99 -12.64 9.15
N TRP A 91 -14.98 -13.49 9.37
CA TRP A 91 -15.31 -14.58 8.46
C TRP A 91 -15.65 -14.10 7.04
N LEU A 92 -16.24 -12.90 6.88
CA LEU A 92 -16.50 -12.28 5.57
C LEU A 92 -15.24 -12.09 4.71
N ALA A 93 -14.04 -12.11 5.29
CA ALA A 93 -12.78 -12.09 4.53
C ALA A 93 -12.69 -13.24 3.52
N ILE A 94 -13.20 -14.43 3.86
CA ILE A 94 -13.17 -15.62 2.99
C ILE A 94 -14.04 -15.44 1.74
N PRO A 95 -15.38 -15.25 1.84
CA PRO A 95 -16.22 -15.12 0.65
C PRO A 95 -15.88 -13.86 -0.16
N THR A 96 -15.44 -12.77 0.48
CA THR A 96 -15.00 -11.58 -0.27
C THR A 96 -13.67 -11.84 -1.00
N GLY A 97 -12.70 -12.50 -0.37
CA GLY A 97 -11.41 -12.82 -1.01
C GLY A 97 -11.56 -13.79 -2.18
N VAL A 98 -12.27 -14.90 -1.98
CA VAL A 98 -12.55 -15.89 -3.04
C VAL A 98 -13.40 -15.28 -4.16
N GLY A 99 -14.45 -14.52 -3.80
CA GLY A 99 -15.30 -13.85 -4.78
C GLY A 99 -14.55 -12.82 -5.63
N LEU A 100 -13.64 -12.06 -5.01
CA LEU A 100 -12.80 -11.10 -5.71
C LEU A 100 -11.75 -11.77 -6.60
N CYS A 101 -11.22 -12.93 -6.22
CA CYS A 101 -10.38 -13.73 -7.12
C CYS A 101 -11.16 -14.11 -8.38
N GLY A 102 -12.39 -14.63 -8.24
CA GLY A 102 -13.25 -14.96 -9.38
C GLY A 102 -13.57 -13.73 -10.26
N ALA A 103 -13.89 -12.60 -9.62
CA ALA A 103 -14.14 -11.34 -10.34
C ALA A 103 -12.89 -10.84 -11.08
N TRP A 104 -11.71 -10.91 -10.47
CA TRP A 104 -10.46 -10.49 -11.07
C TRP A 104 -10.12 -11.30 -12.32
N VAL A 105 -10.23 -12.63 -12.23
CA VAL A 105 -10.00 -13.54 -13.35
C VAL A 105 -11.02 -13.29 -14.47
N ALA A 106 -12.31 -13.23 -14.15
CA ALA A 106 -13.37 -13.04 -15.15
C ALA A 106 -13.26 -11.68 -15.87
N LEU A 107 -13.01 -10.60 -15.13
CA LEU A 107 -12.86 -9.26 -15.68
C LEU A 107 -11.56 -9.12 -16.48
N GLY A 108 -10.47 -9.74 -16.03
CA GLY A 108 -9.20 -9.77 -16.75
C GLY A 108 -9.31 -10.48 -18.10
N TYR A 109 -9.95 -11.66 -18.14
CA TYR A 109 -10.26 -12.33 -19.40
C TYR A 109 -11.15 -11.48 -20.30
N GLY A 110 -12.18 -10.84 -19.74
CA GLY A 110 -13.04 -9.93 -20.48
C GLY A 110 -12.27 -8.77 -21.13
N TYR A 111 -11.35 -8.15 -20.39
CA TYR A 111 -10.49 -7.09 -20.91
C TYR A 111 -9.58 -7.60 -22.03
N ASN A 112 -8.87 -8.70 -21.80
CA ASN A 112 -7.95 -9.25 -22.79
C ASN A 112 -8.68 -9.67 -24.06
N ARG A 113 -9.90 -10.21 -23.94
CA ARG A 113 -10.75 -10.51 -25.10
C ARG A 113 -11.11 -9.26 -25.92
N LEU A 114 -11.35 -8.14 -25.25
CA LEU A 114 -11.70 -6.88 -25.91
C LEU A 114 -10.49 -6.20 -26.57
N VAL A 115 -9.31 -6.29 -25.96
CA VAL A 115 -8.11 -5.55 -26.39
C VAL A 115 -7.17 -6.39 -27.27
N GLU A 116 -6.95 -7.64 -26.89
CA GLU A 116 -5.99 -8.55 -27.53
C GLU A 116 -6.67 -9.65 -28.37
N GLY A 117 -8.00 -9.75 -28.33
CA GLY A 117 -8.78 -10.81 -28.97
C GLY A 117 -8.79 -12.11 -28.17
N ASP A 118 -9.14 -13.23 -28.80
CA ASP A 118 -9.18 -14.56 -28.16
C ASP A 118 -7.75 -15.12 -27.95
N ARG A 119 -6.91 -14.37 -27.23
CA ARG A 119 -5.56 -14.80 -26.87
C ARG A 119 -5.67 -15.94 -25.86
N ALA A 120 -4.91 -17.01 -26.10
CA ALA A 120 -4.84 -18.16 -25.22
C ALA A 120 -4.22 -17.80 -23.85
N LEU A 121 -4.28 -18.76 -22.92
CA LEU A 121 -3.58 -18.74 -21.63
C LEU A 121 -2.12 -18.28 -21.82
N ARG A 122 -1.58 -17.49 -20.88
CA ARG A 122 -0.16 -17.10 -20.90
C ARG A 122 0.67 -18.21 -20.24
N PRO A 123 1.49 -18.97 -20.98
CA PRO A 123 2.26 -20.07 -20.40
C PRO A 123 3.41 -19.56 -19.51
N LEU A 124 3.91 -20.42 -18.62
CA LEU A 124 5.05 -20.13 -17.74
C LEU A 124 6.28 -19.63 -18.49
N ALA A 125 6.57 -20.19 -19.67
CA ALA A 125 7.72 -19.81 -20.48
C ALA A 125 7.69 -18.34 -20.93
N GLU A 126 6.52 -17.71 -20.95
CA GLU A 126 6.36 -16.29 -21.29
C GLU A 126 6.40 -15.36 -20.06
N ASP A 127 6.56 -15.89 -18.85
CA ASP A 127 6.78 -15.10 -17.65
C ASP A 127 8.24 -14.66 -17.55
N GLU A 128 8.47 -13.35 -17.39
CA GLU A 128 9.80 -12.75 -17.41
C GLU A 128 10.69 -13.16 -16.22
N THR A 129 10.09 -13.58 -15.11
CA THR A 129 10.84 -13.98 -13.90
C THR A 129 10.84 -15.50 -13.72
N PHE A 130 9.65 -16.09 -13.75
CA PHE A 130 9.43 -17.48 -13.40
C PHE A 130 9.80 -18.46 -14.52
N GLY A 131 9.63 -18.08 -15.79
CA GLY A 131 10.05 -18.89 -16.93
C GLY A 131 11.56 -19.16 -16.89
N PRO A 132 12.41 -18.11 -16.91
CA PRO A 132 13.85 -18.26 -16.79
C PRO A 132 14.32 -18.98 -15.52
N LEU A 133 13.65 -18.75 -14.37
CA LEU A 133 13.97 -19.45 -13.13
C LEU A 133 13.66 -20.95 -13.20
N ALA A 134 12.51 -21.32 -13.79
CA ALA A 134 12.10 -22.72 -13.93
C ALA A 134 13.10 -23.49 -14.83
N GLU A 135 13.59 -22.86 -15.89
CA GLU A 135 14.60 -23.42 -16.78
C GLU A 135 15.98 -23.51 -16.12
N ALA A 136 16.41 -22.47 -15.41
CA ALA A 136 17.75 -22.40 -14.82
C ALA A 136 17.91 -23.26 -13.56
N SER A 137 16.92 -23.27 -12.66
CA SER A 137 16.98 -24.00 -11.40
C SER A 137 15.59 -24.26 -10.81
N PRO A 138 15.09 -25.51 -10.87
CA PRO A 138 13.81 -25.89 -10.27
C PRO A 138 13.72 -25.54 -8.77
N VAL A 139 14.84 -25.64 -8.05
CA VAL A 139 14.90 -25.29 -6.62
C VAL A 139 14.68 -23.79 -6.43
N LEU A 140 15.43 -22.94 -7.15
CA LEU A 140 15.26 -21.49 -7.04
C LEU A 140 13.87 -21.04 -7.52
N PHE A 141 13.32 -21.69 -8.55
CA PHE A 141 11.94 -21.46 -8.98
C PHE A 141 10.96 -21.68 -7.83
N TRP A 142 10.92 -22.86 -7.21
CA TRP A 142 9.97 -23.16 -6.14
C TRP A 142 10.19 -22.30 -4.89
N VAL A 143 11.45 -22.04 -4.52
CA VAL A 143 11.76 -21.13 -3.40
C VAL A 143 11.23 -19.73 -3.70
N THR A 144 11.48 -19.20 -4.90
CA THR A 144 10.99 -17.88 -5.31
C THR A 144 9.47 -17.83 -5.28
N LEU A 145 8.83 -18.86 -5.84
CA LEU A 145 7.38 -19.00 -5.91
C LEU A 145 6.73 -18.94 -4.52
N ILE A 146 7.24 -19.74 -3.57
CA ILE A 146 6.74 -19.79 -2.19
C ILE A 146 6.96 -18.45 -1.49
N LEU A 147 8.14 -17.86 -1.64
CA LEU A 147 8.44 -16.55 -1.05
C LEU A 147 7.51 -15.47 -1.59
N ARG A 148 7.31 -15.42 -2.92
CA ARG A 148 6.37 -14.49 -3.57
C ARG A 148 4.94 -14.71 -3.09
N LEU A 149 4.48 -15.95 -3.00
CA LEU A 149 3.16 -16.26 -2.45
C LEU A 149 3.01 -15.70 -1.02
N LEU A 150 3.97 -15.97 -0.13
CA LEU A 150 3.92 -15.48 1.24
C LEU A 150 3.97 -13.94 1.31
N GLY A 151 4.85 -13.31 0.55
CA GLY A 151 4.97 -11.85 0.49
C GLY A 151 3.69 -11.20 -0.05
N MET A 152 3.16 -11.68 -1.17
CA MET A 152 1.95 -11.16 -1.81
C MET A 152 0.67 -11.47 -1.02
N SER A 153 0.60 -12.58 -0.28
CA SER A 153 -0.60 -12.94 0.50
C SER A 153 -0.60 -12.43 1.93
N ILE A 154 0.54 -11.98 2.46
CA ILE A 154 0.65 -11.56 3.87
C ILE A 154 1.19 -10.14 3.98
N VAL A 155 2.38 -9.87 3.43
CA VAL A 155 3.06 -8.59 3.64
C VAL A 155 2.43 -7.48 2.82
N VAL A 156 2.18 -7.74 1.53
CA VAL A 156 1.61 -6.76 0.58
C VAL A 156 0.25 -6.24 1.04
N PRO A 157 -0.73 -7.08 1.41
CA PRO A 157 -2.02 -6.62 1.90
C PRO A 157 -1.91 -5.67 3.10
N MET A 158 -0.93 -5.85 3.99
CA MET A 158 -0.80 -4.99 5.16
C MET A 158 -0.44 -3.56 4.79
N PHE A 159 0.63 -3.37 4.04
CA PHE A 159 1.08 -2.01 3.73
C PHE A 159 0.23 -1.36 2.64
N GLU A 160 -0.31 -2.14 1.70
CA GLU A 160 -1.20 -1.59 0.67
C GLU A 160 -2.52 -1.11 1.27
N GLU A 161 -3.16 -1.89 2.13
CA GLU A 161 -4.41 -1.47 2.78
C GLU A 161 -4.16 -0.34 3.79
N LEU A 162 -3.00 -0.33 4.44
CA LEU A 162 -2.59 0.79 5.28
C LEU A 162 -2.43 2.09 4.47
N PHE A 163 -1.78 2.01 3.31
CA PHE A 163 -1.63 3.15 2.41
C PHE A 163 -2.98 3.60 1.83
N THR A 164 -3.68 2.69 1.18
CA THR A 164 -4.87 3.03 0.39
C THR A 164 -6.13 3.22 1.24
N ARG A 165 -6.42 2.32 2.19
CA ARG A 165 -7.68 2.31 2.96
C ARG A 165 -7.56 3.04 4.29
N SER A 166 -6.34 3.23 4.81
CA SER A 166 -6.12 4.21 5.87
C SER A 166 -5.71 5.58 5.32
N ALA A 167 -4.53 5.75 4.72
CA ALA A 167 -4.06 7.09 4.36
C ALA A 167 -4.89 7.76 3.26
N VAL A 168 -5.02 7.13 2.08
CA VAL A 168 -5.67 7.75 0.91
C VAL A 168 -7.18 7.93 1.14
N LEU A 169 -7.90 6.88 1.54
CA LEU A 169 -9.34 6.93 1.76
C LEU A 169 -9.77 8.02 2.77
N ARG A 170 -9.00 8.18 3.86
CA ARG A 170 -9.31 9.15 4.92
C ARG A 170 -8.76 10.53 4.61
N GLY A 171 -7.58 10.57 4.02
CA GLY A 171 -6.84 11.76 3.64
C GLY A 171 -7.44 12.54 2.47
N LEU A 172 -8.10 11.82 1.57
CA LEU A 172 -8.76 12.36 0.38
C LEU A 172 -10.29 12.24 0.47
N SER A 173 -10.87 12.41 1.67
CA SER A 173 -12.31 12.18 1.88
C SER A 173 -13.22 13.30 1.36
N ASN A 174 -12.67 14.46 1.00
CA ASN A 174 -13.43 15.59 0.48
C ASN A 174 -12.77 16.16 -0.79
N ALA A 175 -13.52 16.21 -1.90
CA ALA A 175 -13.01 16.64 -3.19
C ALA A 175 -12.42 18.07 -3.18
N ARG A 176 -13.15 19.01 -2.59
CA ARG A 176 -12.73 20.42 -2.54
C ARG A 176 -11.47 20.59 -1.69
N LYS A 177 -11.42 19.99 -0.51
CA LYS A 177 -10.23 20.04 0.36
C LYS A 177 -9.05 19.33 -0.31
N THR A 178 -9.30 18.20 -0.95
CA THR A 178 -8.27 17.46 -1.71
C THR A 178 -7.68 18.32 -2.82
N GLY A 179 -8.50 19.02 -3.61
CA GLY A 179 -8.02 19.96 -4.63
C GLY A 179 -7.13 21.06 -4.05
N ILE A 180 -7.47 21.61 -2.88
CA ILE A 180 -6.60 22.57 -2.17
C ILE A 180 -5.28 21.91 -1.78
N GLY A 181 -5.32 20.70 -1.21
CA GLY A 181 -4.12 19.96 -0.82
C GLY A 181 -3.20 19.62 -2.01
N VAL A 182 -3.77 19.30 -3.18
CA VAL A 182 -2.98 19.10 -4.41
C VAL A 182 -2.29 20.39 -4.83
N ILE A 183 -3.00 21.53 -4.77
CA ILE A 183 -2.37 22.83 -5.06
C ILE A 183 -1.26 23.14 -4.05
N GLN A 184 -1.43 22.79 -2.77
CA GLN A 184 -0.37 22.92 -1.77
C GLN A 184 0.87 22.11 -2.15
N LEU A 185 0.71 20.83 -2.51
CA LEU A 185 1.81 20.00 -2.99
C LEU A 185 2.51 20.61 -4.21
N LEU A 186 1.74 21.15 -5.16
CA LEU A 186 2.32 21.81 -6.32
C LEU A 186 3.04 23.13 -5.96
N CYS A 187 2.61 23.83 -4.91
CA CYS A 187 3.30 25.01 -4.38
C CYS A 187 4.66 24.66 -3.76
N ASP A 188 4.84 23.43 -3.30
CA ASP A 188 6.10 22.96 -2.71
C ASP A 188 7.11 22.47 -3.78
N LEU A 189 6.70 22.35 -5.06
CA LEU A 189 7.57 21.94 -6.15
C LEU A 189 8.40 23.13 -6.69
N PRO A 190 9.70 22.95 -6.98
CA PRO A 190 10.50 24.01 -7.59
C PRO A 190 9.94 24.40 -8.95
N VAL A 191 10.07 25.68 -9.33
CA VAL A 191 9.55 26.27 -10.59
C VAL A 191 8.03 26.36 -10.65
N ILE A 192 7.32 25.24 -10.46
CA ILE A 192 5.84 25.19 -10.46
C ILE A 192 5.29 26.00 -9.29
N GLY A 193 5.89 25.86 -8.11
CA GLY A 193 5.46 26.54 -6.90
C GLY A 193 5.68 28.03 -6.95
N ASP A 194 6.86 28.46 -7.42
CA ASP A 194 7.18 29.88 -7.62
C ASP A 194 6.14 30.56 -8.52
N TRP A 195 5.80 29.91 -9.64
CA TRP A 195 4.75 30.37 -10.54
C TRP A 195 3.36 30.38 -9.87
N LEU A 196 2.98 29.29 -9.20
CA LEU A 196 1.67 29.16 -8.54
C LEU A 196 1.45 30.20 -7.45
N MET A 197 2.49 30.55 -6.70
CA MET A 197 2.41 31.52 -5.60
C MET A 197 2.07 32.96 -6.07
N HIS A 198 2.28 33.26 -7.35
CA HIS A 198 1.81 34.52 -7.96
C HIS A 198 0.31 34.50 -8.31
N THR A 199 -0.32 33.33 -8.35
CA THR A 199 -1.75 33.18 -8.64
C THR A 199 -2.63 33.31 -7.39
N ASN A 200 -3.92 33.60 -7.58
CA ASN A 200 -4.90 33.57 -6.49
C ASN A 200 -5.07 32.17 -5.86
N TRP A 201 -4.78 31.11 -6.62
CA TRP A 201 -4.91 29.74 -6.16
C TRP A 201 -3.79 29.38 -5.18
N GLY A 202 -2.53 29.69 -5.53
CA GLY A 202 -1.38 29.46 -4.63
C GLY A 202 -1.49 30.26 -3.34
N LYS A 203 -1.86 31.55 -3.42
CA LYS A 203 -2.09 32.39 -2.24
C LYS A 203 -3.16 31.81 -1.31
N ARG A 204 -4.28 31.31 -1.86
CA ARG A 204 -5.36 30.69 -1.05
C ARG A 204 -4.93 29.36 -0.45
N ALA A 205 -4.11 28.58 -1.16
CA ALA A 205 -3.60 27.30 -0.69
C ALA A 205 -2.57 27.48 0.43
N GLY A 206 -1.68 28.48 0.33
CA GLY A 206 -0.62 28.73 1.32
C GLY A 206 -1.09 29.16 2.71
N VAL A 207 -2.34 29.64 2.86
CA VAL A 207 -2.89 30.06 4.17
C VAL A 207 -3.29 28.88 5.06
N LYS A 208 -3.52 27.69 4.49
CA LYS A 208 -4.01 26.53 5.25
C LYS A 208 -2.87 25.57 5.55
N HIS A 209 -2.73 25.13 6.80
CA HIS A 209 -1.71 24.15 7.14
C HIS A 209 -2.23 22.71 6.94
N GLY A 210 -1.55 21.92 6.09
CA GLY A 210 -1.67 20.46 6.06
C GLY A 210 -3.08 19.89 5.83
N VAL A 211 -3.75 20.27 4.74
CA VAL A 211 -5.16 19.91 4.48
C VAL A 211 -5.41 18.39 4.47
N PHE A 212 -4.44 17.61 3.99
CA PHE A 212 -4.51 16.15 3.99
C PHE A 212 -4.44 15.55 5.41
N VAL A 213 -3.65 16.15 6.31
CA VAL A 213 -3.58 15.74 7.72
C VAL A 213 -4.90 16.04 8.43
N GLU A 214 -5.50 17.20 8.17
CA GLU A 214 -6.80 17.56 8.72
C GLU A 214 -7.89 16.58 8.27
N GLN A 215 -7.97 16.28 6.96
CA GLN A 215 -8.94 15.32 6.42
C GLN A 215 -8.77 13.93 7.04
N PHE A 216 -7.52 13.46 7.13
CA PHE A 216 -7.19 12.17 7.74
C PHE A 216 -7.64 12.07 9.21
N ARG A 217 -7.38 13.11 10.00
CA ARG A 217 -7.78 13.18 11.43
C ARG A 217 -9.30 13.26 11.59
N ALA A 218 -9.98 13.98 10.71
CA ALA A 218 -11.44 14.15 10.74
C ALA A 218 -12.22 12.92 10.22
N THR A 219 -11.55 12.00 9.53
CA THR A 219 -12.15 10.82 8.93
C THR A 219 -11.71 9.59 9.71
N ALA A 220 -12.60 9.01 10.52
CA ALA A 220 -12.31 7.77 11.23
C ALA A 220 -12.16 6.57 10.28
N VAL A 221 -11.46 5.52 10.72
CA VAL A 221 -11.41 4.24 10.01
C VAL A 221 -12.84 3.67 9.88
N GLY A 222 -13.22 3.23 8.68
CA GLY A 222 -14.59 2.78 8.39
C GLY A 222 -15.56 3.88 7.97
N LYS A 223 -15.22 5.16 8.12
CA LYS A 223 -16.04 6.26 7.62
C LYS A 223 -15.79 6.42 6.12
N LEU A 224 -16.78 6.04 5.32
CA LEU A 224 -16.73 6.21 3.88
C LEU A 224 -17.30 7.55 3.47
N THR A 225 -16.71 8.11 2.42
CA THR A 225 -17.26 9.21 1.63
C THR A 225 -17.21 8.78 0.18
N PHE A 226 -18.14 9.26 -0.65
CA PHE A 226 -18.14 8.92 -2.07
C PHE A 226 -16.79 9.25 -2.72
N PHE A 227 -16.29 10.47 -2.47
CA PHE A 227 -15.01 10.91 -3.04
C PHE A 227 -13.82 10.13 -2.49
N GLY A 228 -13.79 9.79 -1.19
CA GLY A 228 -12.70 8.97 -0.64
C GLY A 228 -12.67 7.55 -1.22
N VAL A 229 -13.84 6.92 -1.42
CA VAL A 229 -13.94 5.59 -2.06
C VAL A 229 -13.44 5.67 -3.49
N PHE A 230 -13.88 6.69 -4.24
CA PHE A 230 -13.41 6.93 -5.61
C PHE A 230 -11.90 7.15 -5.67
N ALA A 231 -11.37 8.07 -4.85
CA ALA A 231 -9.96 8.44 -4.88
C ALA A 231 -9.03 7.28 -4.45
N SER A 232 -9.40 6.55 -3.39
CA SER A 232 -8.62 5.38 -2.96
C SER A 232 -8.66 4.23 -3.97
N THR A 233 -9.81 3.98 -4.59
CA THR A 233 -9.94 2.99 -5.66
C THR A 233 -9.14 3.39 -6.90
N LEU A 234 -9.17 4.66 -7.29
CA LEU A 234 -8.40 5.18 -8.42
C LEU A 234 -6.89 5.05 -8.17
N VAL A 235 -6.41 5.44 -6.98
CA VAL A 235 -4.98 5.30 -6.63
C VAL A 235 -4.57 3.83 -6.62
N PHE A 236 -5.41 2.93 -6.10
CA PHE A 236 -5.15 1.49 -6.14
C PHE A 236 -5.06 0.99 -7.60
N MET A 237 -6.03 1.35 -8.42
CA MET A 237 -6.10 0.99 -9.85
C MET A 237 -4.87 1.46 -10.63
N LEU A 238 -4.39 2.68 -10.42
CA LEU A 238 -3.23 3.24 -11.13
C LEU A 238 -1.90 2.54 -10.79
N ASN A 239 -1.86 1.71 -9.74
CA ASN A 239 -0.69 0.88 -9.41
C ASN A 239 -0.72 -0.51 -10.07
N HIS A 240 -1.70 -0.79 -10.91
CA HIS A 240 -1.88 -2.08 -11.57
C HIS A 240 -1.78 -1.95 -13.09
N LEU A 241 -1.71 -3.08 -13.80
CA LEU A 241 -1.74 -3.10 -15.25
C LEU A 241 -3.17 -2.74 -15.75
N PRO A 242 -3.31 -2.13 -16.95
CA PRO A 242 -4.62 -1.73 -17.47
C PRO A 242 -5.67 -2.86 -17.51
N ARG A 243 -5.25 -4.10 -17.78
CA ARG A 243 -6.14 -5.27 -17.76
C ARG A 243 -6.79 -5.54 -16.40
N ASP A 244 -6.10 -5.15 -15.33
CA ASP A 244 -6.50 -5.39 -13.96
C ASP A 244 -7.42 -4.28 -13.43
N TYR A 245 -7.63 -3.20 -14.20
CA TYR A 245 -8.37 -2.02 -13.73
C TYR A 245 -9.81 -2.33 -13.29
N ALA A 246 -10.52 -3.16 -14.05
CA ALA A 246 -11.88 -3.56 -13.68
C ALA A 246 -11.89 -4.41 -12.39
N GLY A 247 -10.92 -5.32 -12.23
CA GLY A 247 -10.70 -6.07 -11.00
C GLY A 247 -10.39 -5.15 -9.81
N CYS A 248 -9.53 -4.15 -10.01
CA CYS A 248 -9.20 -3.14 -9.02
C CYS A 248 -10.42 -2.34 -8.56
N VAL A 249 -11.33 -1.98 -9.48
CA VAL A 249 -12.59 -1.31 -9.13
C VAL A 249 -13.48 -2.23 -8.29
N ALA A 250 -13.62 -3.49 -8.67
CA ALA A 250 -14.37 -4.47 -7.89
C ALA A 250 -13.79 -4.63 -6.47
N CYS A 251 -12.48 -4.81 -6.34
CA CYS A 251 -11.78 -4.86 -5.06
C CYS A 251 -11.97 -3.57 -4.24
N GLY A 252 -11.82 -2.40 -4.88
CA GLY A 252 -12.03 -1.09 -4.27
C GLY A 252 -13.39 -0.97 -3.58
N LEU A 253 -14.46 -1.30 -4.31
CA LEU A 253 -15.83 -1.23 -3.80
C LEU A 253 -16.10 -2.26 -2.69
N VAL A 254 -15.72 -3.52 -2.91
CA VAL A 254 -15.97 -4.61 -1.95
C VAL A 254 -15.17 -4.40 -0.66
N TRP A 255 -13.89 -4.06 -0.74
CA TRP A 255 -13.06 -3.83 0.45
C TRP A 255 -13.45 -2.55 1.20
N CYS A 256 -13.86 -1.48 0.51
CA CYS A 256 -14.46 -0.33 1.20
C CYS A 256 -15.75 -0.72 1.92
N GLY A 257 -16.61 -1.51 1.29
CA GLY A 257 -17.82 -2.05 1.91
C GLY A 257 -17.53 -2.91 3.14
N LEU A 258 -16.53 -3.81 3.06
CA LEU A 258 -16.07 -4.63 4.17
C LEU A 258 -15.47 -3.78 5.30
N LEU A 259 -14.68 -2.75 4.97
CA LEU A 259 -14.13 -1.80 5.94
C LEU A 259 -15.25 -1.12 6.72
N TRP A 260 -16.23 -0.59 6.00
CA TRP A 260 -17.39 0.06 6.60
C TRP A 260 -18.18 -0.91 7.46
N TRP A 261 -18.50 -2.10 6.95
CA TRP A 261 -19.30 -3.08 7.69
C TRP A 261 -18.66 -3.44 9.05
N THR A 262 -17.36 -3.67 9.05
CA THR A 262 -16.58 -4.10 10.23
C THR A 262 -16.14 -2.94 11.14
N ASN A 263 -16.36 -1.69 10.73
CA ASN A 263 -15.96 -0.48 11.47
C ASN A 263 -17.05 0.61 11.53
N ARG A 264 -18.30 0.30 11.17
CA ARG A 264 -19.37 1.30 11.06
C ARG A 264 -19.60 2.04 12.38
N PRO A 265 -20.01 3.33 12.35
CA PRO A 265 -20.19 4.14 13.56
C PRO A 265 -21.13 3.52 14.61
N ALA A 266 -22.12 2.75 14.17
CA ALA A 266 -23.07 2.05 15.05
C ALA A 266 -22.43 0.93 15.90
N LEU A 267 -21.21 0.46 15.56
CA LEU A 267 -20.49 -0.51 16.38
C LEU A 267 -19.77 0.20 17.54
N PRO A 268 -19.85 -0.35 18.76
CA PRO A 268 -18.98 0.06 19.87
C PRO A 268 -17.50 -0.03 19.47
N GLU A 269 -16.69 0.90 19.96
CA GLU A 269 -15.27 1.01 19.56
C GLU A 269 -14.50 -0.30 19.73
N HIS A 270 -14.69 -1.00 20.86
CA HIS A 270 -14.04 -2.28 21.14
C HIS A 270 -14.39 -3.40 20.13
N LYS A 271 -15.55 -3.31 19.46
CA LYS A 271 -16.00 -4.27 18.44
C LYS A 271 -15.52 -3.92 17.02
N ARG A 272 -14.97 -2.73 16.79
CA ARG A 272 -14.43 -2.33 15.49
C ARG A 272 -13.16 -3.13 15.20
N GLN A 273 -12.97 -3.54 13.96
CA GLN A 273 -11.92 -4.49 13.61
C GLN A 273 -10.70 -3.88 12.93
N GLY A 274 -10.71 -2.57 12.67
CA GLY A 274 -9.64 -1.90 11.93
C GLY A 274 -9.50 -2.45 10.51
N LEU A 275 -8.27 -2.64 10.05
CA LEU A 275 -7.94 -3.11 8.70
C LEU A 275 -7.88 -4.64 8.58
N GLY A 276 -7.81 -5.37 9.70
CA GLY A 276 -7.59 -6.82 9.72
C GLY A 276 -8.48 -7.62 8.76
N PRO A 277 -9.81 -7.42 8.74
CA PRO A 277 -10.71 -8.14 7.83
C PRO A 277 -10.36 -7.98 6.34
N ILE A 278 -9.86 -6.79 5.95
CA ILE A 278 -9.53 -6.48 4.56
C ILE A 278 -8.15 -7.03 4.22
N VAL A 279 -7.18 -6.90 5.12
CA VAL A 279 -5.86 -7.52 4.98
C VAL A 279 -6.01 -9.03 4.74
N TRP A 280 -6.89 -9.70 5.51
CA TRP A 280 -7.22 -11.10 5.29
C TRP A 280 -7.91 -11.36 3.95
N SER A 281 -8.93 -10.55 3.59
CA SER A 281 -9.65 -10.69 2.32
C SER A 281 -8.70 -10.56 1.12
N HIS A 282 -7.87 -9.53 1.12
CA HIS A 282 -6.86 -9.27 0.10
C HIS A 282 -5.81 -10.39 0.06
N GLY A 283 -5.28 -10.82 1.21
CA GLY A 283 -4.36 -11.96 1.28
C GLY A 283 -4.93 -13.25 0.71
N ILE A 284 -6.22 -13.53 0.97
CA ILE A 284 -6.96 -14.66 0.41
C ILE A 284 -7.13 -14.51 -1.10
N THR A 285 -7.49 -13.32 -1.60
CA THR A 285 -7.56 -13.04 -3.04
C THR A 285 -6.24 -13.39 -3.72
N ASN A 286 -5.12 -12.90 -3.18
CA ASN A 286 -3.80 -13.15 -3.77
C ASN A 286 -3.45 -14.64 -3.71
N ALA A 287 -3.67 -15.32 -2.58
CA ALA A 287 -3.41 -16.76 -2.46
C ALA A 287 -4.27 -17.59 -3.43
N ALA A 288 -5.52 -17.19 -3.65
CA ALA A 288 -6.43 -17.85 -4.58
C ALA A 288 -6.01 -17.62 -6.04
N LEU A 289 -5.51 -16.42 -6.41
CA LEU A 289 -4.94 -16.16 -7.73
C LEU A 289 -3.70 -17.02 -8.00
N TRP A 290 -2.82 -17.18 -7.00
CA TRP A 290 -1.71 -18.12 -7.06
C TRP A 290 -2.16 -19.56 -7.30
N ALA A 291 -3.14 -20.04 -6.54
CA ALA A 291 -3.69 -21.37 -6.73
C ALA A 291 -4.32 -21.54 -8.12
N TRP A 292 -5.04 -20.52 -8.61
CA TRP A 292 -5.63 -20.49 -9.94
C TRP A 292 -4.56 -20.60 -11.03
N THR A 293 -3.51 -19.78 -10.98
CA THR A 293 -2.42 -19.81 -11.96
C THR A 293 -1.70 -21.16 -11.97
N LEU A 294 -1.43 -21.75 -10.81
CA LEU A 294 -0.81 -23.08 -10.76
C LEU A 294 -1.72 -24.19 -11.28
N TYR A 295 -3.03 -24.10 -11.01
CA TYR A 295 -4.01 -25.09 -11.47
C TYR A 295 -4.23 -25.02 -12.99
N THR A 296 -4.32 -23.80 -13.54
CA THR A 296 -4.63 -23.58 -14.97
C THR A 296 -3.41 -23.51 -15.86
N GLY A 297 -2.23 -23.25 -15.28
CA GLY A 297 -1.03 -22.91 -16.05
C GLY A 297 -1.10 -21.53 -16.70
N ASP A 298 -2.01 -20.66 -16.26
CA ASP A 298 -2.19 -19.32 -16.80
C ASP A 298 -1.52 -18.25 -15.95
N TRP A 299 -0.33 -17.85 -16.40
CA TRP A 299 0.58 -16.97 -15.67
C TRP A 299 0.27 -15.49 -15.85
N GLN A 300 -0.76 -15.14 -16.62
CA GLN A 300 -1.12 -13.76 -16.76
C GLN A 300 -1.57 -13.14 -15.43
N PHE A 301 -2.08 -13.91 -14.46
CA PHE A 301 -2.67 -13.38 -13.22
C PHE A 301 -1.69 -13.23 -12.03
N LEU A 302 -0.38 -13.36 -12.25
CA LEU A 302 0.70 -13.19 -11.25
C LEU A 302 1.69 -12.07 -11.62
#